data_AF-A0A8S2V0I2-F1
#
_entry.id   AF-A0A8S2V0I2-F1
#
_cell.length_a   1.000
_cell.length_b   1.000
_cell.length_c   1.000
_cell.angle_alpha   90.00
_cell.angle_beta   90.00
_cell.angle_gamma   90.00
#
_symmetry.space_group_name_H-M   'P 1'
#
loop_
_entity.id
_entity.type
_entity.pdbx_description
1 polymer ?
#
loop_
_entity_poly.entity_id
_entity_poly.type
_entity_poly.pdbx_seq_one_letter_code
_entity_poly.pdbx_strand_id
1 'polypeptide(L)'
;GKPVIIDRNKLSPSELKKYDEGFEKNAFSAYVSDLIPIHRSLPDERHPDCRKLEYKALSITASVVMCFHNEAWTTLLRSIHSVIDRSPPHLLKEIIL
;
A
#
# COMPACT_ATOMS: atom_id res chain seq x y z
N GLY A 1 4.54 7.36 5.69
CA GLY A 1 3.33 7.89 5.04
C GLY A 1 3.12 9.37 5.32
N LYS A 2 4.12 10.21 4.99
CA LYS A 2 3.93 11.66 4.96
C LYS A 2 3.22 12.04 3.65
N PRO A 3 2.48 13.16 3.60
CA PRO A 3 1.86 13.61 2.37
C PRO A 3 2.92 13.96 1.32
N VAL A 4 2.61 13.65 0.06
CA VAL A 4 3.36 14.14 -1.11
C VAL A 4 2.49 15.20 -1.77
N ILE A 5 2.98 16.43 -1.84
CA ILE A 5 2.26 17.56 -2.42
C ILE A 5 2.91 17.86 -3.78
N ILE A 6 2.12 17.72 -4.84
CA ILE A 6 2.56 18.02 -6.21
C ILE A 6 2.02 19.38 -6.62
N ASP A 7 2.93 20.27 -7.04
CA ASP A 7 2.59 21.53 -7.68
C ASP A 7 2.47 21.30 -9.19
N ARG A 8 1.22 21.26 -9.70
CA ARG A 8 0.92 20.95 -11.10
C ARG A 8 1.58 21.92 -12.08
N ASN A 9 1.81 23.18 -11.68
CA ASN A 9 2.40 24.21 -12.55
C ASN A 9 3.90 24.00 -12.78
N LYS A 10 4.55 23.16 -11.95
CA LYS A 10 5.97 22.84 -12.07
C LYS A 10 6.22 21.54 -12.82
N LEU A 11 5.18 20.81 -13.21
CA LEU A 11 5.31 19.58 -13.97
C LEU A 11 5.65 19.89 -15.43
N SER A 12 6.55 19.11 -16.02
CA SER A 12 6.74 19.15 -17.47
C SER A 12 5.47 18.66 -18.19
N PRO A 13 5.27 19.00 -19.48
CA PRO A 13 4.08 18.57 -20.24
C PRO A 13 3.88 17.05 -20.25
N SER A 14 4.97 16.26 -20.25
CA SER A 14 4.91 14.81 -20.21
C SER A 14 4.52 14.26 -18.84
N GLU A 15 4.96 14.90 -17.75
CA GLU A 15 4.57 14.54 -16.38
C GLU A 15 3.14 14.93 -16.07
N LEU A 16 2.70 16.11 -16.52
CA LEU A 16 1.31 16.54 -16.37
C LEU A 16 0.36 15.57 -17.07
N LYS A 17 0.71 15.12 -18.28
CA LYS A 17 -0.04 14.08 -18.99
C LYS A 17 -0.14 12.77 -18.18
N LYS A 18 0.97 12.29 -17.60
CA LYS A 18 0.95 11.09 -16.75
C LYS A 18 0.14 11.28 -15.49
N TYR A 19 0.22 12.47 -14.89
CA TYR A 19 -0.55 12.84 -13.71
C TYR A 19 -2.06 12.77 -14.00
N ASP A 20 -2.51 13.42 -15.07
CA ASP A 20 -3.92 13.49 -15.45
C ASP A 20 -4.44 12.10 -15.89
N GLU A 21 -3.73 11.39 -16.77
CA GLU A 21 -4.12 10.03 -17.19
C GLU A 21 -4.17 9.04 -16.03
N GLY A 22 -3.22 9.13 -15.10
CA GLY A 22 -3.18 8.29 -13.92
C GLY A 22 -4.42 8.49 -13.04
N PHE A 23 -4.87 9.73 -12.93
CA PHE A 23 -6.09 10.09 -12.20
C PHE A 23 -7.36 9.64 -12.92
N GLU A 24 -7.44 9.82 -14.24
CA GLU A 24 -8.58 9.37 -15.05
C GLU A 24 -8.78 7.85 -15.00
N LYS A 25 -7.69 7.08 -15.10
CA LYS A 25 -7.75 5.61 -15.15
C LYS A 25 -8.06 4.96 -13.80
N ASN A 26 -7.60 5.57 -12.70
CA ASN A 26 -7.62 4.93 -11.38
C ASN A 26 -8.44 5.70 -10.32
N ALA A 27 -8.95 6.89 -10.64
CA ALA A 27 -9.64 7.79 -9.71
C ALA A 27 -8.81 8.26 -8.48
N PHE A 28 -7.49 8.04 -8.51
CA PHE A 28 -6.52 8.55 -7.54
C PHE A 28 -5.21 8.91 -8.25
N SER A 29 -4.29 9.61 -7.57
CA SER A 29 -3.00 9.95 -8.18
C SER A 29 -2.08 8.73 -8.30
N ALA A 30 -2.27 7.94 -9.35
CA ALA A 30 -1.39 6.82 -9.70
C ALA A 30 0.04 7.31 -9.96
N TYR A 31 0.19 8.50 -10.55
CA TYR A 31 1.50 9.15 -10.71
C TYR A 31 2.24 9.29 -9.38
N VAL A 32 1.59 9.80 -8.32
CA VAL A 32 2.22 9.88 -6.99
C VAL A 32 2.45 8.50 -6.40
N SER A 33 1.54 7.55 -6.61
CA SER A 33 1.75 6.16 -6.19
C SER A 33 3.01 5.57 -6.80
N ASP A 34 3.30 5.83 -8.07
CA ASP A 34 4.47 5.29 -8.76
C ASP A 34 5.80 5.87 -8.25
N LEU A 35 5.77 7.09 -7.73
CA LEU A 35 6.94 7.73 -7.10
C LEU A 35 7.19 7.23 -5.66
N ILE A 36 6.18 6.64 -5.02
CA ILE A 36 6.29 6.16 -3.64
C ILE A 36 6.82 4.71 -3.65
N PRO A 37 7.88 4.40 -2.86
CA PRO A 37 8.42 3.05 -2.77
C PRO A 37 7.35 1.99 -2.45
N ILE A 38 7.51 0.81 -3.06
CA ILE A 38 6.68 -0.36 -2.78
C ILE A 38 6.86 -0.78 -1.31
N HIS A 39 8.11 -0.87 -0.84
CA HIS A 39 8.43 -1.05 0.58
C HIS A 39 8.53 0.30 1.29
N ARG A 40 7.42 0.79 1.84
CA ARG A 40 7.40 1.99 2.67
C ARG A 40 7.07 1.66 4.12
N SER A 41 7.80 2.27 5.05
CA SER A 41 7.42 2.23 6.46
C SER A 41 6.30 3.24 6.77
N LEU A 42 5.44 2.84 7.71
CA LEU A 42 4.37 3.67 8.25
C LEU A 42 4.66 3.88 9.73
N PRO A 43 4.50 5.10 10.25
CA PRO A 43 4.63 5.34 11.68
C PRO A 43 3.55 4.56 12.44
N ASP A 44 3.84 4.18 13.68
CA ASP A 44 2.90 3.50 14.56
C ASP A 44 2.07 4.53 15.34
N GLU A 45 0.92 4.88 14.79
CA GLU A 45 -0.04 5.82 15.38
C GLU A 45 -1.07 5.15 16.31
N ARG A 46 -0.88 3.86 16.66
CA ARG A 46 -1.81 3.14 17.54
C ARG A 46 -1.80 3.74 18.95
N HIS A 47 -2.93 3.65 19.65
CA HIS A 47 -3.03 4.02 21.06
C HIS A 47 -1.98 3.26 21.89
N PRO A 48 -1.34 3.88 22.90
CA PRO A 48 -0.29 3.23 23.70
C PRO A 48 -0.70 1.87 24.28
N ASP A 49 -1.98 1.68 24.62
CA ASP A 49 -2.46 0.40 25.16
C ASP A 49 -2.55 -0.71 24.11
N CYS A 50 -2.72 -0.39 22.82
CA CYS A 50 -2.64 -1.40 21.75
C CYS A 50 -1.24 -2.03 21.67
N ARG A 51 -0.20 -1.31 22.08
CA ARG A 51 1.19 -1.81 22.10
C ARG A 51 1.45 -2.79 23.25
N LYS A 52 0.62 -2.74 24.30
CA LYS A 52 0.74 -3.61 25.48
C LYS A 52 -0.07 -4.90 25.35
N LEU A 53 -0.86 -5.05 24.28
CA LEU A 53 -1.65 -6.25 24.04
C LEU A 53 -0.73 -7.42 23.73
N GLU A 54 -0.80 -8.45 24.58
CA GLU A 54 -0.16 -9.73 24.33
C GLU A 54 -1.18 -10.71 23.76
N TYR A 55 -0.80 -11.37 22.68
CA TYR A 55 -1.62 -12.38 22.03
C TYR A 55 -1.07 -13.76 22.40
N LYS A 56 -1.96 -14.69 22.75
CA LYS A 56 -1.57 -16.10 22.92
C LYS A 56 -1.06 -16.64 21.59
N ALA A 57 -0.08 -17.55 21.65
CA ALA A 57 0.37 -18.26 20.46
C ALA A 57 -0.83 -18.97 19.82
N LEU A 58 -1.09 -18.66 18.56
CA LEU A 58 -2.14 -19.29 17.76
C LEU A 58 -1.50 -20.38 16.91
N SER A 59 -2.17 -21.55 16.84
CA SER A 59 -1.80 -22.64 15.93
C SER A 59 -2.51 -22.57 14.59
N ILE A 60 -3.32 -21.53 14.36
CA ILE A 60 -4.05 -21.33 13.12
C ILE A 60 -3.25 -20.46 12.15
N THR A 61 -3.43 -20.71 10.87
CA THR A 61 -2.92 -19.86 9.79
C THR A 61 -4.07 -19.26 9.00
N ALA A 62 -3.81 -18.18 8.28
CA ALA A 62 -4.77 -17.47 7.46
C ALA A 62 -4.26 -17.35 6.02
N SER A 63 -5.18 -17.54 5.07
CA SER A 63 -4.97 -17.21 3.66
C SER A 63 -5.55 -15.82 3.39
N VAL A 64 -4.78 -14.95 2.74
CA VAL A 64 -5.23 -13.60 2.37
C VAL A 64 -5.70 -13.62 0.93
N VAL A 65 -6.98 -13.33 0.69
CA VAL A 65 -7.56 -13.25 -0.66
C VAL A 65 -7.70 -11.78 -1.06
N MET A 66 -7.10 -11.37 -2.18
CA MET A 66 -7.16 -10.01 -2.70
C MET A 66 -7.78 -9.98 -4.09
N CYS A 67 -9.08 -9.75 -4.18
CA CYS A 67 -9.73 -9.55 -5.46
C CYS A 67 -9.36 -8.17 -6.04
N PHE A 68 -8.92 -8.13 -7.30
CA PHE A 68 -8.58 -6.88 -7.98
C PHE A 68 -9.14 -6.87 -9.41
N HIS A 69 -9.43 -5.68 -9.92
CA HIS A 69 -9.83 -5.47 -11.30
C HIS A 69 -9.23 -4.16 -11.81
N ASN A 70 -8.35 -4.23 -12.82
CA ASN A 70 -7.65 -3.08 -13.37
C ASN A 70 -6.96 -2.18 -12.32
N GLU A 71 -6.45 -2.78 -11.24
CA GLU A 71 -5.77 -2.06 -10.15
C GLU A 71 -4.43 -1.47 -10.61
N ALA A 72 -4.05 -0.30 -10.08
CA ALA A 72 -2.75 0.28 -10.39
C ALA A 72 -1.63 -0.63 -9.87
N TRP A 73 -0.65 -0.94 -10.73
CA TRP A 73 0.42 -1.88 -10.44
C TRP A 73 1.16 -1.60 -9.11
N THR A 74 1.55 -0.35 -8.88
CA THR A 74 2.28 0.04 -7.67
C THR A 74 1.41 0.01 -6.41
N THR A 75 0.09 0.18 -6.56
CA THR A 75 -0.87 0.01 -5.45
C THR A 75 -1.00 -1.47 -5.09
N LEU A 76 -1.22 -2.34 -6.08
CA LEU A 76 -1.36 -3.78 -5.87
C LEU A 76 -0.10 -4.38 -5.21
N LEU A 77 1.08 -4.10 -5.76
CA LEU A 77 2.34 -4.59 -5.20
C LEU A 77 2.56 -4.09 -3.77
N ARG A 78 2.24 -2.81 -3.50
CA ARG A 78 2.37 -2.26 -2.15
C ARG A 78 1.43 -2.95 -1.16
N SER A 79 0.23 -3.34 -1.58
CA SER A 79 -0.69 -4.14 -0.76
C SER A 79 -0.13 -5.52 -0.45
N ILE A 80 0.40 -6.23 -1.45
CA ILE A 80 1.02 -7.55 -1.28
C ILE A 80 2.21 -7.46 -0.31
N HIS A 81 3.14 -6.55 -0.55
CA HIS A 81 4.30 -6.36 0.32
C HIS A 81 3.92 -5.89 1.72
N SER A 82 2.87 -5.06 1.86
CA SER A 82 2.38 -4.69 3.19
C SER A 82 1.85 -5.89 3.96
N VAL A 83 1.21 -6.86 3.30
CA VAL A 83 0.76 -8.10 3.96
C VAL A 83 1.95 -8.95 4.37
N ILE A 84 2.93 -9.14 3.49
CA ILE A 84 4.14 -9.91 3.79
C ILE A 84 4.93 -9.28 4.95
N ASP A 85 5.18 -7.97 4.89
CA ASP A 85 6.05 -7.27 5.84
C ASP A 85 5.41 -7.04 7.22
N ARG A 86 4.07 -7.06 7.32
CA ARG A 86 3.34 -6.73 8.55
C ARG A 86 2.55 -7.88 9.16
N SER A 87 2.48 -9.03 8.49
CA SER A 87 1.87 -10.24 9.05
C SER A 87 2.95 -11.13 9.67
N PRO A 88 2.75 -11.67 10.88
CA PRO A 88 3.68 -12.65 11.43
C PRO A 88 3.83 -13.86 10.49
N PRO A 89 5.05 -14.27 10.09
CA PRO A 89 5.25 -15.30 9.06
C PRO A 89 4.61 -16.65 9.38
N HIS A 90 4.49 -16.99 10.66
CA HIS A 90 3.86 -18.24 11.11
C HIS A 90 2.33 -18.24 11.00
N LEU A 91 1.70 -17.08 10.82
CA LEU A 91 0.25 -16.94 10.67
C LEU A 91 -0.17 -16.80 9.20
N LEU A 92 0.72 -16.37 8.31
CA LEU A 92 0.42 -16.16 6.89
C LEU A 92 0.68 -17.44 6.10
N LYS A 93 -0.38 -18.09 5.62
CA LYS A 93 -0.28 -19.32 4.83
C LYS A 93 0.04 -19.03 3.37
N GLU A 94 -0.74 -18.15 2.74
CA GLU A 94 -0.68 -17.84 1.31
C GLU A 94 -1.39 -16.51 1.02
N ILE A 95 -1.06 -15.91 -0.13
CA ILE A 95 -1.77 -14.77 -0.70
C ILE A 95 -2.36 -15.23 -2.04
N ILE A 96 -3.68 -15.13 -2.19
CA ILE A 96 -4.43 -15.48 -3.38
C ILE A 96 -4.88 -14.17 -4.03
N LEU A 97 -4.47 -13.94 -5.28
CA LEU A 97 -4.82 -12.77 -6.08
C LEU A 97 -5.92 -13.14 -7.09
#